data_AF-A0A950FRL4-F1
#
_entry.id   AF-A0A950FRL4-F1
#
_cell.length_a   1.000
_cell.length_b   1.000
_cell.length_c   1.000
_cell.angle_alpha   90.00
_cell.angle_beta   90.00
_cell.angle_gamma   90.00
#
_symmetry.space_group_name_H-M   'P 1'
#
loop_
_entity.id
_entity.type
_entity.pdbx_description
1 polymer ?
#
loop_
_entity_poly.entity_id
_entity_poly.type
_entity_poly.pdbx_seq_one_letter_code
_entity_poly.pdbx_strand_id
1 'polypeptide(L)'
;MRTFVAVLALLAASIGPALAQNPVQRCSHETFPVGGQSVQVTVCAGAPNGGKTVAVSETFKGAATSFNHATSIEVLGGATSRGIDDVSLTPLGLPYTMHLTLAYRDAGVSIEHALLLPGAIPLK
;
A
#
# COMPACT_ATOMS: atom_id res chain seq x y z
N MET A 1 -42.72 -43.54 -42.93
CA MET A 1 -41.89 -42.70 -43.81
C MET A 1 -40.89 -41.96 -42.94
N ARG A 2 -39.60 -42.10 -43.22
CA ARG A 2 -38.48 -41.49 -42.48
C ARG A 2 -38.21 -40.11 -43.09
N THR A 3 -38.22 -39.06 -42.27
CA THR A 3 -37.71 -37.73 -42.65
C THR A 3 -36.76 -37.25 -41.56
N PHE A 4 -35.47 -37.21 -41.93
CA PHE A 4 -34.46 -36.35 -41.32
C PHE A 4 -34.85 -34.89 -41.56
N VAL A 5 -34.43 -33.95 -40.68
CA VAL A 5 -33.78 -32.67 -41.03
C VAL A 5 -33.59 -31.77 -39.80
N ALA A 6 -32.36 -31.22 -39.75
CA ALA A 6 -31.88 -29.97 -39.13
C ALA A 6 -31.72 -29.83 -37.61
N VAL A 7 -30.44 -29.87 -37.23
CA VAL A 7 -29.79 -29.15 -36.13
C VAL A 7 -30.12 -27.66 -36.17
N LEU A 8 -30.52 -27.08 -35.04
CA LEU A 8 -30.36 -25.65 -34.75
C LEU A 8 -29.74 -25.50 -33.35
N ALA A 9 -28.42 -25.43 -33.30
CA ALA A 9 -27.67 -24.93 -32.16
C ALA A 9 -27.68 -23.40 -32.22
N LEU A 10 -28.32 -22.72 -31.26
CA LEU A 10 -28.16 -21.28 -31.10
C LEU A 10 -28.01 -20.85 -29.64
N LEU A 11 -26.75 -20.62 -29.31
CA LEU A 11 -26.20 -19.55 -28.48
C LEU A 11 -26.83 -19.33 -27.09
N ALA A 12 -26.27 -20.04 -26.12
CA ALA A 12 -26.13 -19.55 -24.75
C ALA A 12 -25.22 -18.31 -24.74
N ALA A 13 -25.78 -17.12 -24.93
CA ALA A 13 -25.11 -15.88 -24.61
C ALA A 13 -25.12 -15.70 -23.08
N SER A 14 -24.16 -16.35 -22.42
CA SER A 14 -23.85 -16.11 -21.02
C SER A 14 -23.41 -14.66 -20.85
N ILE A 15 -24.34 -13.82 -20.41
CA ILE A 15 -24.07 -12.49 -19.88
C ILE A 15 -23.40 -12.69 -18.52
N GLY A 16 -22.12 -13.10 -18.55
CA GLY A 16 -21.30 -13.16 -17.35
C GLY A 16 -21.12 -11.74 -16.82
N PRO A 17 -21.40 -11.47 -15.53
CA PRO A 17 -21.13 -10.16 -14.97
C PRO A 17 -19.64 -9.87 -15.14
N ALA A 18 -19.32 -8.71 -15.71
CA ALA A 18 -17.97 -8.20 -15.80
C ALA A 18 -17.37 -8.23 -14.38
N LEU A 19 -16.30 -9.01 -14.21
CA LEU A 19 -15.51 -9.03 -12.99
C LEU A 19 -15.04 -7.60 -12.74
N ALA A 20 -15.68 -6.91 -11.79
CA ALA A 20 -15.19 -5.65 -11.28
C ALA A 20 -13.76 -5.90 -10.80
N GLN A 21 -12.79 -5.34 -11.52
CA GLN A 21 -11.40 -5.33 -11.08
C GLN A 21 -11.41 -4.69 -9.68
N ASN A 22 -11.03 -5.45 -8.65
CA ASN A 22 -10.91 -4.93 -7.30
C ASN A 22 -10.14 -3.61 -7.37
N PRO A 23 -10.63 -2.53 -6.73
CA PRO A 23 -9.93 -1.26 -6.76
C PRO A 23 -8.50 -1.50 -6.27
N VAL A 24 -7.54 -1.09 -7.10
CA VAL A 24 -6.12 -1.19 -6.76
C VAL A 24 -5.93 -0.61 -5.37
N GLN A 25 -5.55 -1.45 -4.42
CA GLN A 25 -5.43 -1.07 -3.02
C GLN A 25 -4.18 -0.20 -2.89
N ARG A 26 -4.36 1.12 -3.03
CA ARG A 26 -3.26 2.09 -3.00
C ARG A 26 -2.62 2.26 -1.62
N CYS A 27 -3.28 1.74 -0.60
CA CYS A 27 -2.87 1.90 0.78
C CYS A 27 -2.72 0.56 1.50
N SER A 28 -1.75 0.48 2.40
CA SER A 28 -1.68 -0.55 3.42
C SER A 28 -1.90 0.05 4.80
N HIS A 29 -2.42 -0.78 5.70
CA HIS A 29 -2.68 -0.43 7.09
C HIS A 29 -2.08 -1.51 7.96
N GLU A 30 -1.19 -1.13 8.86
CA GLU A 30 -0.56 -2.05 9.79
C GLU A 30 -0.62 -1.47 11.20
N THR A 31 -0.39 -2.34 12.18
CA THR A 31 -0.40 -1.94 13.59
C THR A 31 0.78 -2.59 14.28
N PHE A 32 1.60 -1.74 14.90
CA PHE A 32 2.83 -2.16 15.57
C PHE A 32 2.74 -1.86 17.07
N PRO A 33 3.13 -2.81 17.93
CA PRO A 33 3.33 -2.52 19.34
C PRO A 33 4.66 -1.76 19.52
N VAL A 34 4.60 -0.54 20.07
CA VAL A 34 5.76 0.33 20.30
C VAL A 34 5.73 0.84 21.73
N GLY A 35 6.72 0.46 22.54
CA GLY A 35 6.83 0.95 23.93
C GLY A 35 5.59 0.69 24.79
N GLY A 36 4.84 -0.39 24.53
CA GLY A 36 3.59 -0.72 25.22
C GLY A 36 2.34 -0.03 24.65
N GLN A 37 2.48 0.83 23.65
CA GLN A 37 1.37 1.46 22.93
C GLN A 37 1.16 0.80 21.56
N SER A 38 -0.09 0.66 21.14
CA SER A 38 -0.43 0.28 19.76
C SER A 38 -0.31 1.50 18.84
N VAL A 39 0.53 1.42 17.81
CA VAL A 39 0.68 2.46 16.78
C VAL A 39 0.14 1.92 15.46
N GLN A 40 -0.94 2.53 14.95
CA GLN A 40 -1.47 2.24 13.64
C GLN A 40 -0.73 3.07 12.59
N VAL A 41 -0.22 2.41 11.56
CA VAL A 41 0.48 3.05 10.43
C VAL A 41 -0.34 2.81 9.18
N THR A 42 -0.68 3.90 8.49
CA THR A 42 -1.31 3.86 7.17
C THR A 42 -0.37 4.46 6.17
N VAL A 43 -0.03 3.74 5.12
CA VAL A 43 0.79 4.25 4.01
C VAL A 43 -0.03 4.20 2.73
N CYS A 44 -0.01 5.27 1.95
CA CYS A 44 -0.78 5.40 0.71
C CYS A 44 0.08 5.91 -0.43
N ALA A 45 -0.03 5.27 -1.59
CA ALA A 45 0.64 5.69 -2.80
C ALA A 45 -0.19 6.76 -3.55
N GLY A 46 0.48 7.85 -3.92
CA GLY A 46 -0.02 8.84 -4.86
C GLY A 46 0.03 8.37 -6.31
N ALA A 47 -0.30 9.26 -7.24
CA ALA A 47 -0.09 9.02 -8.66
C ALA A 47 1.41 9.08 -9.01
N PRO A 48 1.92 8.20 -9.89
CA PRO A 48 3.29 8.31 -10.39
C PRO A 48 3.51 9.63 -11.11
N ASN A 49 4.57 10.36 -10.74
CA ASN A 49 5.01 11.55 -11.44
C ASN A 49 5.93 11.15 -12.60
N GLY A 50 5.41 11.25 -13.83
CA GLY A 50 6.16 10.92 -15.05
C GLY A 50 6.66 9.47 -15.10
N GLY A 51 6.07 8.57 -14.31
CA GLY A 51 6.49 7.17 -14.18
C GLY A 51 7.82 6.94 -13.44
N LYS A 52 8.35 7.97 -12.76
CA LYS A 52 9.69 7.94 -12.14
C LYS A 52 9.65 7.98 -10.62
N THR A 53 8.71 8.69 -10.04
CA THR A 53 8.58 8.79 -8.59
C THR A 53 7.13 8.67 -8.18
N VAL A 54 6.89 8.10 -7.00
CA VAL A 54 5.57 8.01 -6.40
C VAL A 54 5.66 8.66 -5.02
N ALA A 55 4.85 9.69 -4.82
CA ALA A 55 4.67 10.27 -3.50
C ALA A 55 3.97 9.25 -2.60
N VAL A 56 4.48 9.08 -1.38
CA VAL A 56 3.87 8.22 -0.37
C VAL A 56 3.48 9.10 0.81
N SER A 57 2.20 9.09 1.16
CA SER A 57 1.71 9.71 2.38
C SER A 57 1.59 8.67 3.46
N GLU A 58 2.11 8.98 4.64
CA GLU A 58 2.08 8.10 5.80
C GLU A 58 1.33 8.79 6.94
N THR A 59 0.48 8.04 7.63
CA THR A 59 -0.22 8.49 8.84
C THR A 59 0.09 7.53 9.97
N PHE A 60 0.61 8.09 11.05
CA PHE A 60 0.93 7.38 12.28
C PHE A 60 -0.07 7.81 13.35
N LYS A 61 -0.77 6.84 13.93
CA LYS A 61 -1.82 7.08 14.92
C LYS A 61 -1.54 6.28 16.18
N GLY A 62 -1.43 6.98 17.29
CA GLY A 62 -1.40 6.42 18.64
C GLY A 62 -2.77 6.45 19.31
N ALA A 63 -2.79 6.28 20.63
CA ALA A 63 -4.03 6.29 21.40
C ALA A 63 -4.68 7.69 21.48
N ALA A 64 -3.88 8.74 21.62
CA ALA A 64 -4.36 10.11 21.84
C ALA A 64 -4.12 11.05 20.66
N THR A 65 -3.09 10.80 19.84
CA THR A 65 -2.65 11.71 18.78
C THR A 65 -2.38 10.96 17.48
N SER A 66 -2.33 11.71 16.38
CA SER A 66 -1.87 11.24 15.09
C SER A 66 -1.04 12.31 14.41
N PHE A 67 -0.10 11.91 13.57
CA PHE A 67 0.63 12.82 12.70
C PHE A 67 0.81 12.21 11.31
N ASN A 68 1.07 13.08 10.33
CA ASN A 68 1.34 12.69 8.96
C ASN A 68 2.81 12.92 8.63
N HIS A 69 3.35 12.05 7.80
CA HIS A 69 4.67 12.14 7.19
C HIS A 69 4.53 11.92 5.69
N ALA A 70 5.51 12.40 4.93
CA ALA A 70 5.50 12.24 3.48
C ALA A 70 6.89 11.87 3.00
N THR A 71 6.94 10.88 2.12
CA THR A 71 8.17 10.42 1.48
C THR A 71 7.90 10.16 -0.01
N SER A 72 8.90 9.68 -0.74
CA SER A 72 8.72 9.27 -2.13
C SER A 72 9.56 8.05 -2.45
N ILE A 73 9.00 7.18 -3.29
CA ILE A 73 9.70 6.02 -3.83
C ILE A 73 10.05 6.30 -5.28
N GLU A 74 11.31 6.10 -5.65
CA GLU A 74 11.71 6.06 -7.06
C GLU A 74 11.20 4.77 -7.69
N VAL A 75 10.54 4.90 -8.84
CA VAL A 75 9.97 3.80 -9.60
C VAL A 75 10.87 3.47 -10.78
N LEU A 76 11.35 2.24 -10.80
CA LEU A 76 12.01 1.67 -11.98
C LEU A 76 10.91 1.18 -12.93
N GLY A 77 10.85 1.72 -14.14
CA GLY A 77 9.71 1.64 -15.06
C GLY A 77 8.96 0.29 -15.10
N GLY A 78 7.81 0.23 -14.43
CA GLY A 78 6.91 -0.93 -14.41
C GLY A 78 7.32 -2.07 -13.46
N ALA A 79 8.43 -1.93 -12.74
CA ALA A 79 8.94 -2.92 -11.79
C ALA A 79 8.58 -2.57 -10.34
N THR A 80 8.59 -3.59 -9.48
CA THR A 80 8.53 -3.40 -8.03
C THR A 80 9.70 -2.55 -7.57
N SER A 81 9.40 -1.52 -6.80
CA SER A 81 10.40 -0.60 -6.26
C SER A 81 10.32 -0.55 -4.73
N ARG A 82 11.44 -0.29 -4.07
CA ARG A 82 11.52 -0.24 -2.60
C ARG A 82 12.05 1.11 -2.15
N GLY A 83 11.47 1.65 -1.09
CA GLY A 83 11.95 2.82 -0.39
C GLY A 83 12.23 2.50 1.07
N ILE A 84 13.16 3.22 1.65
CA ILE A 84 13.43 3.20 3.09
C ILE A 84 12.97 4.54 3.64
N ASP A 85 12.30 4.52 4.79
CA ASP A 85 11.90 5.72 5.50
C ASP A 85 12.16 5.58 7.00
N ASP A 86 12.67 6.64 7.61
CA ASP A 86 12.99 6.70 9.04
C ASP A 86 12.16 7.81 9.69
N VAL A 87 11.16 7.42 10.46
CA VAL A 87 10.17 8.36 11.01
C VAL A 87 10.27 8.45 12.53
N SER A 88 10.50 9.67 13.04
CA SER A 88 10.47 9.90 14.49
C SER A 88 9.04 9.79 15.04
N LEU A 89 8.85 8.97 16.08
CA LEU A 89 7.57 8.82 16.77
C LEU A 89 7.39 9.80 17.93
N THR A 90 8.28 10.78 18.07
CA THR A 90 8.19 11.84 19.09
C THR A 90 6.84 12.56 19.11
N PRO A 91 6.17 12.84 17.96
CA PRO A 91 4.82 13.44 17.97
C PRO A 91 3.73 12.57 18.62
N LEU A 92 3.99 11.27 18.79
CA LEU A 92 3.13 10.34 19.54
C LEU A 92 3.55 10.20 21.01
N GLY A 93 4.53 10.99 21.47
CA GLY A 93 5.11 10.87 22.81
C GLY A 93 6.05 9.67 22.97
N LEU A 94 6.50 9.06 21.87
CA LEU A 94 7.34 7.87 21.86
C LEU A 94 8.78 8.24 21.49
N PRO A 95 9.82 7.87 22.29
CA PRO A 95 11.20 8.27 22.06
C PRO A 95 11.93 7.34 21.05
N TYR A 96 11.20 6.84 20.06
CA TYR A 96 11.70 5.89 19.06
C TYR A 96 11.66 6.49 17.66
N THR A 97 12.55 6.01 16.81
CA THR A 97 12.44 6.17 15.35
C THR A 97 11.99 4.84 14.76
N MET A 98 11.02 4.88 13.88
CA MET A 98 10.51 3.72 13.15
C MET A 98 11.14 3.70 11.77
N HIS A 99 11.96 2.67 11.52
CA HIS A 99 12.56 2.37 10.24
C HIS A 99 11.62 1.49 9.43
N LEU A 100 11.15 1.99 8.29
CA LEU A 100 10.22 1.32 7.40
C LEU A 100 10.91 0.95 6.10
N THR A 101 10.65 -0.27 5.63
CA THR A 101 10.89 -0.65 4.24
C THR A 101 9.55 -0.72 3.54
N LEU A 102 9.35 0.18 2.58
CA LEU A 102 8.14 0.30 1.78
C LEU A 102 8.35 -0.36 0.43
N ALA A 103 7.37 -1.11 -0.05
CA ALA A 103 7.36 -1.64 -1.41
C ALA A 103 6.22 -1.02 -2.21
N TYR A 104 6.56 -0.53 -3.38
CA TYR A 104 5.61 -0.08 -4.39
C TYR A 104 5.46 -1.15 -5.47
N ARG A 105 4.24 -1.69 -5.63
CA ARG A 105 3.88 -2.68 -6.65
C ARG A 105 2.43 -2.52 -7.04
N ASP A 106 2.11 -2.76 -8.31
CA ASP A 106 0.74 -2.70 -8.84
C ASP A 106 -0.01 -1.40 -8.48
N ALA A 107 0.70 -0.28 -8.48
CA ALA A 107 0.19 1.03 -8.07
C ALA A 107 -0.30 1.16 -6.61
N GLY A 108 0.05 0.20 -5.75
CA GLY A 108 -0.09 0.28 -4.29
C GLY A 108 1.25 0.33 -3.57
N VAL A 109 1.20 0.76 -2.31
CA VAL A 109 2.33 0.69 -1.38
C VAL A 109 1.98 -0.23 -0.22
N SER A 110 2.96 -1.02 0.22
CA SER A 110 2.87 -1.87 1.41
C SER A 110 4.10 -1.72 2.28
N ILE A 111 3.96 -1.91 3.59
CA ILE A 111 5.09 -2.01 4.50
C ILE A 111 5.59 -3.46 4.43
N GLU A 112 6.83 -3.66 3.99
CA GLU A 112 7.44 -5.00 3.98
C GLU A 112 8.14 -5.29 5.31
N HIS A 113 8.76 -4.28 5.91
CA HIS A 113 9.46 -4.40 7.19
C HIS A 113 9.28 -3.12 8.01
N ALA A 114 9.20 -3.29 9.33
CA ALA A 114 9.24 -2.21 10.30
C ALA A 114 10.18 -2.60 11.45
N LEU A 115 11.11 -1.71 11.78
CA LEU A 115 12.05 -1.89 12.89
C LEU A 115 12.04 -0.64 13.77
N LEU A 116 12.05 -0.86 15.09
CA LEU A 116 12.25 0.23 16.05
C LEU A 116 13.73 0.44 16.29
N LEU A 117 14.17 1.69 16.18
CA LEU A 117 15.54 2.11 16.45
C LEU A 117 15.56 2.94 17.75
N PRO A 118 15.93 2.34 18.91
CA PRO A 118 15.99 3.06 20.18
C PRO A 118 17.08 4.13 20.14
N GLY A 119 16.74 5.37 20.51
CA GLY A 119 17.70 6.47 20.59
C GLY A 119 18.24 6.97 19.25
N ALA A 120 17.74 6.47 18.11
CA ALA A 120 18.11 7.00 16.80
C ALA A 120 17.49 8.39 16.61
N ILE A 121 18.34 9.36 16.27
CA ILE A 121 17.95 10.73 15.97
C ILE A 121 18.03 10.88 14.45
N PRO A 122 16.91 11.16 13.75
CA PRO A 122 16.96 11.43 12.32
C PRO A 122 17.83 12.68 12.09
N LEU A 123 18.80 12.55 11.18
CA LEU A 123 19.64 13.65 10.73
C LEU A 123 19.10 14.14 9.39
N LYS A 124 19.05 15.47 9.24
CA LYS A 124 18.56 16.15 8.04
C LYS A 124 19.28 15.73 6.75
#